data_AF-A0A485B1Q2-F1
#
_entry.id   AF-A0A485B1Q2-F1
#
_cell.length_a   1.000
_cell.length_b   1.000
_cell.length_c   1.000
_cell.angle_alpha   90.00
_cell.angle_beta   90.00
_cell.angle_gamma   90.00
#
_symmetry.space_group_name_H-M   'P 1'
#
loop_
_entity.id
_entity.type
_entity.pdbx_description
1 polymer ?
#
loop_
_entity_poly.entity_id
_entity_poly.type
_entity_poly.pdbx_seq_one_letter_code
_entity_poly.pdbx_strand_id
1 'polypeptide(L)'
;MDSHTLIQALIYLGSAALIVPIAVRLGLGSVLGYLIAGCIIGPWGLRLVTDAEAILHFAEIGVVLMLFVIGLELDPQRLWKLRASVFGGGALQMVVCGALIGLFCMLLGMRWQVAELIGMTLALSSTAIAMQAMNERNLTVSQLGRSAFAVLLFQDIAAIPLVAMIPLLAASGGSTTLAAFALSALKVAWRAGPGGGARPLCDPSGTALRGPFRSARSVQRRSPVPGLRLWPVAGGGWTVDGDGGLPRRRVAGELGISPRAGKRHRAV
;
A
#
# COMPACT_ATOMS: atom_id res chain seq x y z
N MET A 1 -27.07 15.98 19.07
CA MET A 1 -25.94 15.08 19.36
C MET A 1 -26.06 14.71 20.82
N ASP A 2 -26.39 13.46 21.10
CA ASP A 2 -26.71 13.00 22.45
C ASP A 2 -25.45 12.92 23.28
N SER A 3 -25.50 13.37 24.55
CA SER A 3 -24.34 13.44 25.46
C SER A 3 -23.55 12.12 25.54
N HIS A 4 -24.23 10.99 25.32
CA HIS A 4 -23.66 9.65 25.29
C HIS A 4 -22.65 9.45 24.14
N THR A 5 -22.92 9.99 22.95
CA THR A 5 -22.01 9.86 21.78
C THR A 5 -20.73 10.65 21.96
N LEU A 6 -20.80 11.82 22.60
CA LEU A 6 -19.64 12.66 22.91
C LEU A 6 -18.74 12.00 23.96
N ILE A 7 -19.34 11.38 24.99
CA ILE A 7 -18.60 10.60 26.00
C ILE A 7 -17.88 9.42 25.34
N GLN A 8 -18.54 8.68 24.45
CA GLN A 8 -17.91 7.56 23.72
C GLN A 8 -16.76 8.04 22.83
N ALA A 9 -16.94 9.14 22.09
CA ALA A 9 -15.87 9.74 21.30
C ALA A 9 -14.67 10.17 22.16
N LEU A 10 -14.94 10.75 23.34
CA LEU A 10 -13.90 11.12 24.30
C LEU A 10 -13.17 9.90 24.86
N ILE A 11 -13.90 8.82 25.16
CA ILE A 11 -13.32 7.54 25.59
C ILE A 11 -12.40 6.98 24.50
N TYR A 12 -12.83 6.93 23.23
CA TYR A 12 -12.01 6.45 22.13
C TYR A 12 -10.77 7.31 21.91
N LEU A 13 -10.91 8.62 21.91
CA LEU A 13 -9.79 9.53 21.68
C LEU A 13 -8.81 9.51 22.86
N GLY A 14 -9.33 9.52 24.10
CA GLY A 14 -8.51 9.51 25.31
C GLY A 14 -7.76 8.20 25.52
N SER A 15 -8.41 7.07 25.27
CA SER A 15 -7.77 5.75 25.33
C SER A 15 -6.72 5.56 24.24
N ALA A 16 -6.99 5.97 23.00
CA ALA A 16 -5.99 5.95 21.93
C ALA A 16 -4.80 6.87 22.27
N ALA A 17 -5.06 8.07 22.79
CA ALA A 17 -4.01 9.01 23.20
C ALA A 17 -3.15 8.48 24.36
N LEU A 18 -3.69 7.64 25.25
CA LEU A 18 -2.94 7.03 26.35
C LEU A 18 -2.19 5.77 25.91
N ILE A 19 -2.88 4.84 25.25
CA ILE A 19 -2.40 3.48 24.98
C ILE A 19 -1.42 3.46 23.82
N VAL A 20 -1.66 4.23 22.75
CA VAL A 20 -0.81 4.20 21.54
C VAL A 20 0.62 4.66 21.82
N PRO A 21 0.89 5.77 22.55
CA PRO A 21 2.25 6.15 22.88
C PRO A 21 2.97 5.12 23.75
N ILE A 22 2.25 4.44 24.65
CA ILE A 22 2.80 3.37 25.49
C ILE A 22 3.19 2.18 24.59
N ALA A 23 2.32 1.75 23.69
CA ALA A 23 2.60 0.66 22.75
C ALA A 23 3.81 0.97 21.85
N VAL A 24 3.91 2.20 21.34
CA VAL A 24 5.04 2.64 20.52
C VAL A 24 6.34 2.66 21.33
N ARG A 25 6.31 3.08 22.60
CA ARG A 25 7.48 3.02 23.50
C ARG A 25 7.94 1.60 23.80
N LEU A 26 7.02 0.64 23.81
CA LEU A 26 7.34 -0.80 23.92
C LEU A 26 7.89 -1.40 22.61
N GLY A 27 8.02 -0.59 21.56
CA GLY A 27 8.56 -1.02 20.26
C GLY A 27 7.52 -1.63 19.31
N LEU A 28 6.24 -1.62 19.69
CA LEU A 28 5.12 -2.08 18.87
C LEU A 28 4.74 -0.99 17.85
N GLY A 29 4.27 -1.37 16.66
CA GLY A 29 3.79 -0.40 15.65
C GLY A 29 2.53 0.34 16.11
N SER A 30 2.27 1.54 15.60
CA SER A 30 1.13 2.37 16.08
C SER A 30 -0.22 1.69 15.85
N VAL A 31 -0.35 0.96 14.73
CA VAL A 31 -1.55 0.17 14.40
C VAL A 31 -1.85 -0.88 15.45
N LEU A 32 -0.81 -1.59 15.92
CA LEU A 32 -0.98 -2.58 16.98
C LEU A 32 -1.44 -1.90 18.29
N GLY A 33 -0.94 -0.69 18.56
CA GLY A 33 -1.40 0.14 19.67
C GLY A 33 -2.90 0.48 19.59
N TYR A 34 -3.40 0.85 18.40
CA TYR A 34 -4.84 1.11 18.19
C TYR A 34 -5.68 -0.16 18.39
N LEU A 35 -5.21 -1.32 17.91
CA LEU A 35 -5.89 -2.61 18.10
C LEU A 35 -5.95 -3.01 19.57
N ILE A 36 -4.84 -2.86 20.31
CA ILE A 36 -4.77 -3.14 21.74
C ILE A 36 -5.70 -2.20 22.51
N ALA A 37 -5.70 -0.90 22.18
CA ALA A 37 -6.62 0.06 22.77
C ALA A 37 -8.08 -0.38 22.56
N GLY A 38 -8.46 -0.71 21.32
CA GLY A 38 -9.80 -1.21 20.99
C GLY A 38 -10.17 -2.48 21.77
N CYS A 39 -9.25 -3.43 21.91
CA CYS A 39 -9.49 -4.65 22.70
C CYS A 39 -9.71 -4.35 24.20
N ILE A 40 -8.96 -3.39 24.76
CA ILE A 40 -9.06 -2.98 26.16
C ILE A 40 -10.36 -2.22 26.44
N ILE A 41 -10.80 -1.33 25.55
CA ILE A 41 -12.02 -0.51 25.76
C ILE A 41 -13.28 -1.30 25.40
N GLY A 42 -13.14 -2.22 24.44
CA GLY A 42 -14.23 -3.01 23.90
C GLY A 42 -14.90 -3.92 24.93
N PRO A 43 -15.91 -4.68 24.49
CA PRO A 43 -16.77 -5.44 25.39
C PRO A 43 -16.03 -6.53 26.18
N TRP A 44 -14.88 -7.00 25.68
CA TRP A 44 -14.02 -8.00 26.32
C TRP A 44 -13.05 -7.44 27.36
N GLY A 45 -12.77 -6.13 27.33
CA GLY A 45 -11.89 -5.48 28.29
C GLY A 45 -12.67 -4.80 29.40
N LEU A 46 -12.68 -3.48 29.38
CA LEU A 46 -13.33 -2.63 30.37
C LEU A 46 -14.84 -2.44 30.10
N ARG A 47 -15.34 -2.89 28.93
CA ARG A 47 -16.75 -2.83 28.54
C ARG A 47 -17.33 -1.40 28.57
N LEU A 48 -16.48 -0.40 28.30
CA LEU A 48 -16.88 1.01 28.21
C LEU A 48 -17.71 1.28 26.96
N VAL A 49 -17.54 0.47 25.92
CA VAL A 49 -18.35 0.56 24.70
C VAL A 49 -18.90 -0.81 24.33
N THR A 50 -20.21 -0.90 24.25
CA THR A 50 -20.97 -2.14 24.01
C THR A 50 -21.70 -2.16 22.66
N ASP A 51 -21.78 -1.02 21.97
CA ASP A 51 -22.48 -0.91 20.70
C ASP A 51 -21.56 -1.24 19.51
N ALA A 52 -21.35 -2.53 19.28
CA ALA A 52 -20.50 -3.03 18.20
C ALA A 52 -21.07 -2.70 16.81
N GLU A 53 -22.39 -2.63 16.67
CA GLU A 53 -23.04 -2.40 15.38
C GLU A 53 -22.85 -0.96 14.90
N ALA A 54 -22.97 0.01 15.82
CA ALA A 54 -22.61 1.40 15.54
C ALA A 54 -21.12 1.53 15.17
N ILE A 55 -20.22 0.85 15.90
CA ILE A 55 -18.78 0.87 15.60
C ILE A 55 -18.49 0.32 14.20
N LEU A 56 -19.13 -0.78 13.81
CA LEU A 56 -18.94 -1.40 12.50
C LEU A 56 -19.37 -0.46 11.36
N HIS A 57 -20.52 0.21 11.47
CA HIS A 57 -20.96 1.19 10.47
C HIS A 57 -19.97 2.36 10.32
N PHE A 58 -19.46 2.89 11.43
CA PHE A 58 -18.42 3.93 11.39
C PHE A 58 -17.10 3.41 10.81
N ALA A 59 -16.70 2.18 11.15
CA ALA A 59 -15.49 1.54 10.65
C ALA A 59 -15.57 1.28 9.14
N GLU A 60 -16.74 0.90 8.60
CA GLU A 60 -16.96 0.72 7.16
C GLU A 60 -16.66 2.01 6.40
N ILE A 61 -17.19 3.16 6.85
CA ILE A 61 -16.89 4.46 6.24
C ILE A 61 -15.41 4.81 6.36
N GLY A 62 -14.79 4.54 7.51
CA GLY A 62 -13.35 4.76 7.73
C GLY A 62 -12.47 3.94 6.79
N VAL A 63 -12.79 2.64 6.61
CA VAL A 63 -12.06 1.75 5.69
C VAL A 63 -12.26 2.19 4.25
N VAL A 64 -13.46 2.59 3.84
CA VAL A 64 -13.71 3.13 2.48
C VAL A 64 -12.90 4.39 2.23
N LEU A 65 -12.87 5.32 3.20
CA LEU A 65 -12.06 6.54 3.09
C LEU A 65 -10.56 6.22 3.02
N MET A 66 -10.09 5.26 3.81
CA MET A 66 -8.69 4.83 3.80
C MET A 66 -8.31 4.18 2.46
N LEU A 67 -9.13 3.26 1.93
CA LEU A 67 -8.92 2.65 0.61
C LEU A 67 -8.94 3.71 -0.50
N PHE A 68 -9.79 4.73 -0.36
CA PHE A 68 -9.83 5.86 -1.29
C PHE A 68 -8.55 6.71 -1.23
N VAL A 69 -8.08 7.05 -0.03
CA VAL A 69 -6.82 7.80 0.16
C VAL A 69 -5.63 7.02 -0.38
N ILE A 70 -5.55 5.72 -0.08
CA ILE A 70 -4.54 4.83 -0.67
C ILE A 70 -4.65 4.88 -2.19
N GLY A 71 -5.86 4.81 -2.75
CA GLY A 71 -6.13 4.97 -4.18
C GLY A 71 -5.63 6.28 -4.79
N LEU A 72 -5.76 7.40 -4.08
CA LEU A 72 -5.26 8.71 -4.52
C LEU A 72 -3.74 8.87 -4.38
N GLU A 73 -3.13 8.20 -3.39
CA GLU A 73 -1.69 8.21 -3.15
C GLU A 73 -0.93 7.31 -4.15
N LEU A 74 -1.64 6.40 -4.82
CA LEU A 74 -1.09 5.51 -5.84
C LEU A 74 -0.79 6.25 -7.15
N ASP A 75 0.51 6.46 -7.42
CA ASP A 75 0.98 6.97 -8.71
C ASP A 75 0.91 5.86 -9.80
N PRO A 76 0.11 6.05 -10.87
CA PRO A 76 -0.04 5.05 -11.93
C PRO A 76 1.25 4.79 -12.72
N GLN A 77 2.13 5.79 -12.86
CA GLN A 77 3.41 5.63 -13.56
C GLN A 77 4.39 4.80 -12.72
N ARG A 78 4.38 5.00 -11.40
CA ARG A 78 5.18 4.17 -10.48
C ARG A 78 4.72 2.72 -10.52
N LEU A 79 3.41 2.49 -10.60
CA LEU A 79 2.85 1.16 -10.72
C LEU A 79 3.27 0.46 -12.03
N TRP A 80 3.25 1.19 -13.14
CA TRP A 80 3.65 0.64 -14.45
C TRP A 80 5.11 0.17 -14.48
N LYS A 81 6.00 0.90 -13.81
CA LYS A 81 7.43 0.51 -13.68
C LYS A 81 7.60 -0.73 -12.79
N LEU A 82 6.72 -0.92 -11.80
CA LEU A 82 6.76 -2.03 -10.86
C LEU A 82 6.01 -3.28 -11.32
N ARG A 83 5.28 -3.24 -12.45
CA ARG A 83 4.43 -4.35 -12.94
C ARG A 83 5.14 -5.72 -12.95
N ALA A 84 6.41 -5.77 -13.36
CA ALA A 84 7.16 -7.01 -13.40
C ALA A 84 7.42 -7.57 -11.99
N SER A 85 7.66 -6.69 -11.01
CA SER A 85 7.81 -7.07 -9.61
C SER A 85 6.48 -7.43 -8.95
N VAL A 86 5.37 -6.79 -9.35
CA VAL A 86 4.01 -7.08 -8.85
C VAL A 86 3.56 -8.46 -9.32
N PHE A 87 3.60 -8.71 -10.63
CA PHE A 87 3.16 -9.99 -11.20
C PHE A 87 4.18 -11.12 -11.03
N GLY A 88 5.47 -10.81 -10.96
CA GLY A 88 6.51 -11.82 -10.72
C GLY A 88 6.69 -12.10 -9.22
N GLY A 89 7.17 -11.10 -8.48
CA GLY A 89 7.51 -11.24 -7.06
C GLY A 89 6.28 -11.39 -6.15
N GLY A 90 5.23 -10.59 -6.38
CA GLY A 90 3.98 -10.65 -5.61
C GLY A 90 3.24 -11.98 -5.78
N ALA A 91 3.06 -12.42 -7.03
CA ALA A 91 2.40 -13.69 -7.31
C ALA A 91 3.19 -14.88 -6.77
N LEU A 92 4.52 -14.89 -6.96
CA LEU A 92 5.35 -15.98 -6.46
C LEU A 92 5.30 -16.06 -4.94
N GLN A 93 5.40 -14.92 -4.23
CA GLN A 93 5.32 -14.90 -2.77
C GLN A 93 3.96 -15.41 -2.28
N MET A 94 2.86 -14.92 -2.86
CA MET A 94 1.51 -15.31 -2.44
C MET A 94 1.25 -16.80 -2.69
N VAL A 95 1.60 -17.31 -3.88
CA VAL A 95 1.38 -18.72 -4.23
C VAL A 95 2.26 -19.64 -3.38
N VAL A 96 3.54 -19.29 -3.18
CA VAL A 96 4.45 -20.11 -2.36
C VAL A 96 3.99 -20.13 -0.91
N CYS A 97 3.70 -18.99 -0.29
CA CYS A 97 3.20 -18.95 1.09
C CYS A 97 1.85 -19.66 1.21
N GLY A 98 0.92 -19.40 0.29
CA GLY A 98 -0.40 -20.00 0.31
C GLY A 98 -0.36 -21.51 0.13
N ALA A 99 0.49 -22.02 -0.77
CA ALA A 99 0.68 -23.46 -0.97
C ALA A 99 1.35 -24.11 0.24
N LEU A 100 2.34 -23.48 0.88
CA LEU A 100 3.00 -24.02 2.08
C LEU A 100 2.03 -24.10 3.27
N ILE A 101 1.24 -23.04 3.50
CA ILE A 101 0.23 -23.04 4.56
C ILE A 101 -0.89 -24.04 4.22
N GLY A 102 -1.32 -24.11 2.95
CA GLY A 102 -2.31 -25.07 2.49
C GLY A 102 -1.84 -26.51 2.68
N LEU A 103 -0.59 -26.81 2.34
CA LEU A 103 0.02 -28.13 2.57
C LEU A 103 0.05 -28.48 4.05
N PHE A 104 0.37 -27.52 4.92
CA PHE A 104 0.29 -27.70 6.36
C PHE A 104 -1.15 -28.02 6.82
N CYS A 105 -2.16 -27.35 6.28
CA CYS A 105 -3.56 -27.67 6.54
C CYS A 105 -3.98 -29.05 6.00
N MET A 106 -3.43 -29.50 4.88
CA MET A 106 -3.67 -30.87 4.37
C MET A 106 -3.10 -31.92 5.32
N LEU A 107 -1.94 -31.68 5.92
CA LEU A 107 -1.35 -32.58 6.94
C LEU A 107 -2.23 -32.68 8.20
N LEU A 108 -3.07 -31.67 8.47
CA LEU A 108 -4.07 -31.70 9.54
C LEU A 108 -5.35 -32.48 9.17
N GLY A 109 -5.40 -33.11 7.99
CA GLY A 109 -6.51 -33.94 7.54
C GLY A 109 -7.64 -33.17 6.84
N MET A 110 -7.42 -31.91 6.46
CA MET A 110 -8.42 -31.10 5.76
C MET A 110 -8.53 -31.48 4.28
N ARG A 111 -9.74 -31.35 3.72
CA ARG A 111 -9.98 -31.55 2.28
C ARG A 111 -9.14 -30.54 1.48
N TRP A 112 -8.49 -30.99 0.40
CA TRP A 112 -7.50 -30.17 -0.32
C TRP A 112 -8.04 -28.82 -0.79
N GLN A 113 -9.31 -28.73 -1.23
CA GLN A 113 -9.89 -27.46 -1.66
C GLN A 113 -10.03 -26.45 -0.51
N VAL A 114 -10.39 -26.93 0.68
CA VAL A 114 -10.55 -26.10 1.87
C VAL A 114 -9.18 -25.68 2.39
N ALA A 115 -8.22 -26.61 2.38
CA ALA A 115 -6.84 -26.36 2.79
C ALA A 115 -6.16 -25.29 1.90
N GLU A 116 -6.29 -25.39 0.58
CA GLU A 116 -5.75 -24.37 -0.34
C GLU A 116 -6.44 -23.02 -0.19
N LEU A 117 -7.77 -23.00 -0.04
CA LEU A 117 -8.51 -21.76 0.18
C LEU A 117 -8.06 -21.06 1.47
N ILE A 118 -7.92 -21.82 2.57
CA ILE A 118 -7.43 -21.31 3.85
C ILE A 118 -5.98 -20.83 3.70
N GLY A 119 -5.12 -21.62 3.06
CA GLY A 119 -3.72 -21.27 2.84
C GLY A 119 -3.57 -19.96 2.06
N MET A 120 -4.29 -19.80 0.95
CA MET A 120 -4.29 -18.56 0.17
C MET A 120 -4.88 -17.38 0.93
N THR A 121 -5.92 -17.59 1.74
CA THR A 121 -6.53 -16.53 2.56
C THR A 121 -5.58 -16.07 3.66
N LEU A 122 -4.89 -17.01 4.34
CA LEU A 122 -3.91 -16.71 5.37
C LEU A 122 -2.62 -16.10 4.81
N ALA A 123 -2.32 -16.30 3.53
CA ALA A 123 -1.17 -15.69 2.86
C ALA A 123 -1.39 -14.19 2.52
N LEU A 124 -2.62 -13.69 2.56
CA LEU A 124 -2.92 -12.28 2.32
C LEU A 124 -2.44 -11.41 3.49
N SER A 125 -1.90 -10.25 3.17
CA SER A 125 -1.46 -9.25 4.15
C SER A 125 -2.39 -8.04 4.15
N SER A 126 -2.53 -7.40 5.31
CA SER A 126 -3.30 -6.15 5.43
C SER A 126 -2.46 -4.96 4.93
N THR A 127 -2.83 -4.42 3.77
CA THR A 127 -2.16 -3.31 3.08
C THR A 127 -1.96 -2.09 3.97
N ALA A 128 -3.02 -1.66 4.67
CA ALA A 128 -2.96 -0.48 5.53
C ALA A 128 -1.98 -0.63 6.67
N ILE A 129 -2.04 -1.76 7.37
CA ILE A 129 -1.16 -2.05 8.52
C ILE A 129 0.29 -2.15 8.05
N ALA A 130 0.53 -2.86 6.94
CA ALA A 130 1.87 -3.04 6.39
C ALA A 130 2.47 -1.72 5.88
N MET A 131 1.69 -0.89 5.18
CA MET A 131 2.12 0.43 4.71
C MET A 131 2.44 1.37 5.86
N GLN A 132 1.59 1.40 6.88
CA GLN A 132 1.80 2.24 8.06
C GLN A 132 3.05 1.80 8.84
N ALA A 133 3.25 0.48 9.01
CA ALA A 133 4.46 -0.06 9.62
C ALA A 133 5.73 0.25 8.81
N MET A 134 5.68 0.18 7.48
CA MET A 134 6.81 0.58 6.62
C MET A 134 7.11 2.07 6.73
N ASN A 135 6.07 2.92 6.83
CA ASN A 135 6.22 4.36 6.98
C ASN A 135 6.85 4.73 8.33
N GLU A 136 6.41 4.11 9.42
CA GLU A 136 7.00 4.27 10.76
C GLU A 136 8.49 3.91 10.79
N ARG A 137 8.88 2.89 10.02
CA ARG A 137 10.27 2.42 9.92
C ARG A 137 11.07 3.14 8.82
N ASN A 138 10.49 4.13 8.12
CA ASN A 138 11.09 4.83 6.97
C ASN A 138 11.59 3.89 5.84
N LEU A 139 10.93 2.74 5.65
CA LEU A 139 11.34 1.72 4.68
C LEU A 139 10.73 1.90 3.29
N THR A 140 9.78 2.83 3.12
CA THR A 140 8.97 3.02 1.89
C THR A 140 9.81 3.34 0.64
N VAL A 141 10.98 3.97 0.80
CA VAL A 141 11.89 4.34 -0.31
C VAL A 141 12.92 3.24 -0.61
N SER A 142 13.10 2.29 0.32
CA SER A 142 14.08 1.22 0.20
C SER A 142 13.69 0.21 -0.88
N GLN A 143 14.66 -0.61 -1.32
CA GLN A 143 14.38 -1.73 -2.23
C GLN A 143 13.40 -2.73 -1.60
N LEU A 144 13.56 -3.01 -0.31
CA LEU A 144 12.66 -3.88 0.45
C LEU A 144 11.22 -3.32 0.49
N GLY A 145 11.07 -2.02 0.73
CA GLY A 145 9.76 -1.36 0.73
C GLY A 145 9.07 -1.40 -0.64
N ARG A 146 9.83 -1.23 -1.74
CA ARG A 146 9.30 -1.36 -3.10
C ARG A 146 8.83 -2.79 -3.41
N SER A 147 9.59 -3.80 -3.01
CA SER A 147 9.21 -5.20 -3.17
C SER A 147 8.00 -5.57 -2.31
N ALA A 148 7.97 -5.15 -1.04
CA ALA A 148 6.82 -5.37 -0.15
C ALA A 148 5.56 -4.68 -0.68
N PHE A 149 5.66 -3.43 -1.12
CA PHE A 149 4.55 -2.70 -1.75
C PHE A 149 4.03 -3.41 -3.01
N ALA A 150 4.92 -3.95 -3.84
CA ALA A 150 4.51 -4.70 -5.03
C ALA A 150 3.73 -5.98 -4.69
N VAL A 151 4.13 -6.68 -3.63
CA VAL A 151 3.42 -7.85 -3.09
C VAL A 151 2.04 -7.44 -2.57
N LEU A 152 1.98 -6.39 -1.74
CA LEU A 152 0.74 -5.88 -1.15
C LEU A 152 -0.30 -5.50 -2.22
N LEU A 153 0.14 -4.82 -3.28
CA LEU A 153 -0.74 -4.44 -4.37
C LEU A 153 -1.22 -5.64 -5.19
N PHE A 154 -0.37 -6.65 -5.39
CA PHE A 154 -0.79 -7.90 -6.02
C PHE A 154 -1.87 -8.61 -5.19
N GLN A 155 -1.67 -8.68 -3.87
CA GLN A 155 -2.60 -9.31 -2.93
C GLN A 155 -3.97 -8.62 -2.90
N ASP A 156 -4.01 -7.29 -2.94
CA ASP A 156 -5.27 -6.53 -2.95
C ASP A 156 -6.11 -6.82 -4.21
N ILE A 157 -5.45 -6.91 -5.38
CA ILE A 157 -6.10 -7.33 -6.64
C ILE A 157 -6.54 -8.79 -6.60
N ALA A 158 -5.71 -9.68 -6.02
CA ALA A 158 -5.97 -11.11 -5.91
C ALA A 158 -7.04 -11.46 -4.87
N ALA A 159 -7.31 -10.58 -3.90
CA ALA A 159 -8.31 -10.82 -2.86
C ALA A 159 -9.74 -10.89 -3.43
N ILE A 160 -10.07 -10.06 -4.43
CA ILE A 160 -11.41 -10.05 -5.06
C ILE A 160 -11.78 -11.43 -5.66
N PRO A 161 -10.98 -12.03 -6.55
CA PRO A 161 -11.29 -13.37 -7.07
C PRO A 161 -11.23 -14.44 -5.98
N LEU A 162 -10.36 -14.30 -4.96
CA LEU A 162 -10.29 -15.25 -3.85
C LEU A 162 -11.59 -15.27 -3.05
N VAL A 163 -12.12 -14.10 -2.67
CA VAL A 163 -13.40 -13.99 -1.94
C VAL A 163 -14.56 -14.51 -2.78
N ALA A 164 -14.54 -14.26 -4.10
CA ALA A 164 -15.54 -14.82 -5.02
C ALA A 164 -15.50 -16.35 -5.13
N MET A 165 -14.38 -17.00 -4.79
CA MET A 165 -14.29 -18.47 -4.76
C MET A 165 -14.96 -19.10 -3.54
N ILE A 166 -15.08 -18.39 -2.42
CA ILE A 166 -15.68 -18.89 -1.18
C ILE A 166 -17.09 -19.45 -1.41
N PRO A 167 -18.06 -18.71 -2.00
CA PRO A 167 -19.40 -19.23 -2.24
C PRO A 167 -19.42 -20.36 -3.28
N LEU A 168 -18.52 -20.34 -4.28
CA LEU A 168 -18.42 -21.41 -5.26
C LEU A 168 -17.98 -22.73 -4.62
N LEU A 169 -17.05 -22.66 -3.66
CA LEU A 169 -16.58 -23.82 -2.90
C LEU A 169 -17.63 -24.35 -1.92
N ALA A 170 -18.39 -23.44 -1.30
CA ALA A 170 -19.51 -23.79 -0.43
C ALA A 170 -20.67 -24.46 -1.22
N ALA A 171 -20.94 -24.00 -2.44
CA ALA A 171 -21.95 -24.58 -3.32
C ALA A 171 -21.49 -25.91 -3.97
N SER A 172 -20.18 -26.09 -4.20
CA SER A 172 -19.60 -27.29 -4.80
C SER A 172 -19.18 -28.34 -3.78
N GLY A 173 -20.16 -28.87 -3.04
CA GLY A 173 -19.99 -30.06 -2.19
C GLY A 173 -19.45 -31.30 -2.94
N GLY A 174 -19.47 -31.31 -4.28
CA GLY A 174 -18.95 -32.37 -5.14
C GLY A 174 -17.79 -31.94 -6.04
N SER A 175 -16.67 -32.67 -5.93
CA SER A 175 -15.54 -32.79 -6.87
C SER A 175 -15.23 -31.57 -7.77
N THR A 176 -14.76 -30.48 -7.17
CA THR A 176 -14.14 -29.37 -7.92
C THR A 176 -12.72 -29.75 -8.30
N THR A 177 -12.49 -30.20 -9.54
CA THR A 177 -11.16 -30.51 -10.08
C THR A 177 -10.31 -29.23 -10.22
N LEU A 178 -9.00 -29.32 -10.08
CA LEU A 178 -8.01 -28.26 -10.38
C LEU A 178 -8.28 -27.55 -11.73
N ALA A 179 -8.84 -28.27 -12.71
CA ALA A 179 -9.28 -27.73 -13.99
C ALA A 179 -10.40 -26.68 -13.87
N ALA A 180 -11.35 -26.85 -12.95
CA ALA A 180 -12.43 -25.88 -12.70
C ALA A 180 -11.86 -24.60 -12.05
N PHE A 181 -10.88 -24.74 -11.16
CA PHE A 181 -10.11 -23.64 -10.58
C PHE A 181 -9.29 -22.88 -11.64
N ALA A 182 -8.60 -23.61 -12.51
CA ALA A 182 -7.83 -23.01 -13.60
C ALA A 182 -8.74 -22.28 -14.60
N LEU A 183 -9.91 -22.86 -14.94
CA LEU A 183 -10.87 -22.27 -15.85
C LEU A 183 -11.56 -21.02 -15.28
N SER A 184 -11.86 -20.99 -13.98
CA SER A 184 -12.48 -19.83 -13.34
C SER A 184 -11.49 -18.69 -13.16
N ALA A 185 -10.26 -18.99 -12.72
CA ALA A 185 -9.16 -18.03 -12.67
C ALA A 185 -8.82 -17.48 -14.07
N LEU A 186 -8.81 -18.34 -15.09
CA LEU A 186 -8.61 -17.94 -16.49
C LEU A 186 -9.76 -17.08 -17.02
N LYS A 187 -11.02 -17.38 -16.68
CA LYS A 187 -12.18 -16.55 -17.08
C LYS A 187 -12.09 -15.14 -16.49
N VAL A 188 -11.71 -15.03 -15.23
CA VAL A 188 -11.54 -13.73 -14.56
C VAL A 188 -10.32 -12.99 -15.11
N ALA A 189 -9.19 -13.68 -15.30
CA ALA A 189 -7.97 -13.12 -15.87
C ALA A 189 -8.14 -12.69 -17.33
N TRP A 190 -8.88 -13.45 -18.14
CA TRP A 190 -9.20 -13.09 -19.52
C TRP A 190 -10.10 -11.86 -19.59
N ARG A 191 -11.01 -11.71 -18.62
CA ARG A 191 -11.90 -10.55 -18.51
C ARG A 191 -11.19 -9.30 -17.95
N ALA A 192 -10.08 -9.48 -17.24
CA ALA A 192 -9.28 -8.40 -16.65
C ALA A 192 -7.96 -8.09 -17.41
N GLY A 193 -7.58 -8.91 -18.39
CA GLY A 193 -6.30 -8.80 -19.09
C GLY A 193 -6.25 -7.67 -20.13
N PRO A 194 -5.06 -7.08 -20.39
CA PRO A 194 -4.87 -5.95 -21.31
C PRO A 194 -5.06 -6.29 -22.79
N GLY A 195 -5.39 -7.55 -23.10
CA GLY A 195 -5.79 -8.05 -24.43
C GLY A 195 -7.30 -8.21 -24.61
N GLY A 196 -8.12 -7.83 -23.62
CA GLY A 196 -9.57 -7.68 -23.72
C GLY A 196 -9.93 -6.49 -24.59
N GLY A 197 -9.51 -6.54 -25.86
CA GLY A 197 -10.04 -5.69 -26.90
C GLY A 197 -11.54 -5.82 -26.83
N ALA A 198 -12.21 -4.69 -26.58
CA ALA A 198 -13.58 -4.50 -26.94
C ALA A 198 -13.73 -4.92 -28.40
N ARG A 199 -14.06 -6.19 -28.63
CA ARG A 199 -14.74 -6.60 -29.86
C ARG A 199 -16.13 -6.04 -29.67
N PRO A 200 -16.51 -4.95 -30.39
CA PRO A 200 -17.92 -4.64 -30.46
C PRO A 200 -18.57 -5.90 -31.00
N LEU A 201 -19.55 -6.40 -30.26
CA LEU A 201 -20.50 -7.36 -30.78
C LEU A 201 -21.13 -6.64 -31.99
N CYS A 202 -20.64 -6.93 -33.20
CA CYS A 202 -21.34 -6.55 -34.41
C CYS A 202 -22.60 -7.41 -34.44
N ASP A 203 -23.66 -6.83 -33.91
CA ASP A 203 -25.02 -7.17 -34.28
C ASP A 203 -25.12 -7.12 -35.82
N PRO A 204 -25.49 -8.22 -36.51
CA PRO A 204 -25.72 -8.21 -37.95
C PRO A 204 -27.03 -7.49 -38.33
N SER A 205 -27.79 -6.98 -37.36
CA SER A 205 -29.01 -6.19 -37.59
C SER A 205 -28.69 -4.70 -37.44
N GLY A 206 -28.53 -4.01 -38.57
CA GLY A 206 -28.24 -2.57 -38.62
C GLY A 206 -29.33 -1.69 -38.01
N THR A 207 -29.27 -1.50 -36.68
CA THR A 207 -30.10 -0.50 -35.99
C THR A 207 -29.21 0.37 -35.12
N ALA A 208 -28.92 1.54 -35.67
CA ALA A 208 -28.16 2.59 -35.01
C ALA A 208 -28.90 3.13 -33.77
N LEU A 209 -28.36 2.87 -32.59
CA LEU A 209 -28.65 3.67 -31.39
C LEU A 209 -27.41 4.49 -31.05
N ARG A 210 -27.38 5.72 -31.59
CA ARG A 210 -26.45 6.77 -31.17
C ARG A 210 -26.80 7.19 -29.73
N GLY A 211 -26.00 6.74 -28.76
CA GLY A 211 -26.00 7.29 -27.40
C GLY A 211 -25.08 8.53 -27.27
N PRO A 212 -25.43 9.54 -26.45
CA PRO A 212 -24.81 10.87 -26.48
C PRO A 212 -23.63 11.03 -25.49
N PHE A 213 -22.74 10.04 -25.36
CA PHE A 213 -21.68 10.06 -24.34
C PHE A 213 -20.25 10.22 -24.90
N ARG A 214 -20.08 11.15 -25.85
CA ARG A 214 -18.77 11.44 -26.46
C ARG A 214 -18.16 12.79 -26.08
N SER A 215 -18.70 13.51 -25.10
CA SER A 215 -18.31 14.92 -24.83
C SER A 215 -17.69 15.22 -23.45
N ALA A 216 -17.02 14.27 -22.80
CA ALA A 216 -16.36 14.53 -21.50
C ALA A 216 -14.89 14.08 -21.45
N ARG A 217 -14.18 14.11 -22.59
CA ARG A 217 -12.76 13.70 -22.66
C ARG A 217 -11.81 14.80 -23.15
N SER A 218 -12.21 16.07 -23.08
CA SER A 218 -11.41 17.21 -23.58
C SER A 218 -11.20 18.37 -22.60
N VAL A 219 -11.60 18.28 -21.31
CA VAL A 219 -11.51 19.40 -20.35
C VAL A 219 -10.70 19.06 -19.09
N GLN A 220 -9.53 18.41 -19.23
CA GLN A 220 -8.54 18.42 -18.13
C GLN A 220 -7.11 18.40 -18.70
N ARG A 221 -6.86 19.23 -19.71
CA ARG A 221 -5.51 19.60 -20.14
C ARG A 221 -5.44 21.12 -20.19
N ARG A 222 -4.56 21.68 -19.36
CA ARG A 222 -4.08 23.08 -19.26
C ARG A 222 -4.88 24.04 -18.35
N SER A 223 -4.26 24.36 -17.23
CA SER A 223 -3.93 25.74 -16.89
C SER A 223 -2.56 25.76 -16.19
N PRO A 224 -1.51 26.38 -16.75
CA PRO A 224 -0.42 26.88 -15.93
C PRO A 224 -0.94 28.13 -15.22
N VAL A 225 -0.95 28.14 -13.88
CA VAL A 225 -1.37 29.32 -13.12
C VAL A 225 -0.30 30.41 -13.30
N PRO A 226 -0.57 31.52 -13.99
CA PRO A 226 0.35 32.64 -14.08
C PRO A 226 -0.01 33.64 -12.98
N GLY A 227 0.90 33.85 -12.04
CA GLY A 227 0.85 35.01 -11.14
C GLY A 227 -0.01 34.82 -9.90
N LEU A 228 0.60 34.25 -8.86
CA LEU A 228 0.42 34.77 -7.51
C LEU A 228 1.78 35.24 -7.01
N ARG A 229 2.11 36.47 -7.39
CA ARG A 229 3.22 37.23 -6.83
C ARG A 229 2.75 37.83 -5.50
N LEU A 230 3.60 37.64 -4.49
CA LEU A 230 3.88 38.54 -3.37
C LEU A 230 2.84 38.64 -2.25
N TRP A 231 3.17 37.96 -1.13
CA TRP A 231 3.15 38.62 0.18
C TRP A 231 4.59 38.57 0.74
N PRO A 232 5.22 39.72 1.06
CA PRO A 232 6.53 39.76 1.68
C PRO A 232 6.37 39.62 3.20
N VAL A 233 7.04 38.63 3.79
CA VAL A 233 7.38 38.65 5.23
C VAL A 233 8.88 38.44 5.35
N ALA A 234 9.47 39.38 6.07
CA ALA A 234 10.89 39.61 6.23
C ALA A 234 11.61 38.47 6.98
N GLY A 235 12.89 38.29 6.63
CA GLY A 235 13.92 37.86 7.57
C GLY A 235 14.43 36.43 7.41
N GLY A 236 15.64 36.29 6.86
CA GLY A 236 16.44 35.06 6.97
C GLY A 236 17.13 34.66 5.67
N GLY A 237 18.22 35.34 5.33
CA GLY A 237 19.03 35.02 4.15
C GLY A 237 19.71 33.66 4.26
N TRP A 238 19.51 32.84 3.23
CA TRP A 238 20.41 31.73 2.92
C TRP A 238 20.85 31.90 1.46
N THR A 239 22.07 32.38 1.31
CA THR A 239 22.80 32.41 0.03
C THR A 239 23.11 30.97 -0.37
N VAL A 240 22.53 30.54 -1.49
CA VAL A 240 22.97 29.35 -2.22
C VAL A 240 24.21 29.76 -3.00
N ASP A 241 25.38 29.34 -2.52
CA ASP A 241 26.60 29.35 -3.31
C ASP A 241 26.66 28.02 -4.06
N GLY A 242 26.59 28.13 -5.39
CA GLY A 242 26.61 27.02 -6.30
C GLY A 242 28.04 26.77 -6.73
N ASP A 243 28.62 25.66 -6.31
CA ASP A 243 29.69 25.05 -7.09
C ASP A 243 29.69 23.52 -6.90
N GLY A 244 29.57 22.84 -8.02
CA GLY A 244 29.69 21.40 -8.12
C GLY A 244 31.15 20.99 -7.90
N GLY A 245 31.42 20.31 -6.78
CA GLY A 245 32.72 19.75 -6.48
C GLY A 245 32.59 18.46 -5.67
N LEU A 246 33.13 17.36 -6.20
CA LEU A 246 33.15 16.03 -5.58
C LEU A 246 33.82 16.03 -4.19
N PRO A 247 33.38 15.18 -3.25
CA PRO A 247 33.94 15.13 -1.90
C PRO A 247 35.33 14.47 -1.92
N ARG A 248 36.40 15.27 -1.81
CA ARG A 248 37.75 14.75 -1.53
C ARG A 248 37.94 14.52 -0.04
N ARG A 249 38.26 13.27 0.31
CA ARG A 249 38.74 12.85 1.63
C ARG A 249 39.98 13.68 2.02
N ARG A 250 39.89 14.42 3.11
CA ARG A 250 41.03 15.09 3.72
C ARG A 250 41.70 14.07 4.66
N VAL A 251 42.70 13.35 4.15
CA VAL A 251 43.64 12.59 4.97
C VAL A 251 44.60 13.61 5.57
N ALA A 252 44.49 13.83 6.86
CA ALA A 252 45.48 14.55 7.65
C ALA A 252 46.66 13.60 7.87
N GLY A 253 47.82 13.92 7.30
CA GLY A 253 49.02 13.11 7.44
C GLY A 253 50.17 13.71 6.64
N GLU A 254 51.09 14.30 7.39
CA GLU A 254 52.51 14.46 7.06
C GLU A 254 52.91 15.33 5.86
N LEU A 255 53.62 16.41 6.17
CA LEU A 255 54.95 16.78 5.63
C LEU A 255 55.19 18.22 6.12
N GLY A 256 56.20 18.48 6.94
CA GLY A 256 57.57 18.03 6.70
C GLY A 256 58.34 19.20 6.11
N ILE A 257 59.05 19.87 7.00
CA ILE A 257 59.94 21.03 6.84
C ILE A 257 60.89 20.87 5.63
N SER A 258 60.94 21.91 4.76
CA SER A 258 62.08 22.58 4.05
C SER A 258 63.26 21.75 3.45
N PRO A 259 64.19 22.30 2.63
CA PRO A 259 64.23 23.49 1.77
C PRO A 259 64.67 23.16 0.31
N ARG A 260 64.41 24.03 -0.69
CA ARG A 260 65.26 24.08 -1.90
C ARG A 260 65.34 25.46 -2.56
N ALA A 261 66.48 26.10 -2.28
CA ALA A 261 67.38 26.79 -3.19
C ALA A 261 66.81 27.84 -4.17
N GLY A 262 66.94 29.11 -3.76
CA GLY A 262 67.09 30.23 -4.67
C GLY A 262 68.49 30.26 -5.29
N LYS A 263 68.57 30.40 -6.61
CA LYS A 263 69.79 30.81 -7.31
C LYS A 263 69.66 32.27 -7.74
N ARG A 264 70.49 33.11 -7.13
CA ARG A 264 70.85 34.47 -7.55
C ARG A 264 71.86 34.40 -8.70
N HIS A 265 71.66 35.24 -9.71
CA HIS A 265 72.62 35.82 -10.66
C HIS A 265 72.11 37.27 -10.82
N ARG A 266 72.86 38.38 -10.86
CA ARG A 266 74.24 38.81 -11.15
C ARG A 266 74.37 40.21 -10.49
N ALA A 267 75.49 40.56 -9.86
CA ALA A 267 76.53 41.46 -10.39
C ALA A 267 75.97 42.77 -11.01
N VAL A 268 76.06 43.90 -10.30
CA VAL A 268 77.08 44.98 -10.38
C VAL A 268 77.01 45.75 -9.06
#